data_AF-A0A3A5RIF8-F1
#
_entry.id   AF-A0A3A5RIF8-F1
#
_cell.length_a   1.000
_cell.length_b   1.000
_cell.length_c   1.000
_cell.angle_alpha   90.00
_cell.angle_beta   90.00
_cell.angle_gamma   90.00
#
_symmetry.space_group_name_H-M   'P 1'
#
loop_
_entity.id
_entity.type
_entity.pdbx_description
1 polymer ?
#
loop_
_entity_poly.entity_id
_entity_poly.type
_entity_poly.pdbx_seq_one_letter_code
_entity_poly.pdbx_strand_id
1 'polypeptide(L)'
;MDGFAFIQKCHIESYKRTEEDRFKEKILIAKGVMDIPVPEFSISNRLDLLNRLNALQCVVEIQTDLESSFFIGKIEEVKTSIFRWKSMDNRGKWENDLRQLRVRDIVSINVNTDYVTSLVAYNQSL
;
A
#
# COMPACT_ATOMS: atom_id res chain seq x y z
N MET A 1 -1.80 -6.55 12.47
CA MET A 1 -3.03 -6.62 11.66
C MET A 1 -2.51 -6.68 10.26
N ASP A 2 -2.77 -7.75 9.52
CA ASP A 2 -2.29 -7.85 8.15
C ASP A 2 -2.99 -6.74 7.36
N GLY A 3 -2.24 -5.70 7.02
CA GLY A 3 -2.76 -4.52 6.34
C GLY A 3 -3.41 -4.82 4.99
N PHE A 4 -3.53 -3.80 4.13
CA PHE A 4 -4.11 -3.99 2.81
C PHE A 4 -3.22 -3.44 1.71
N ALA A 5 -3.36 -4.03 0.53
CA ALA A 5 -2.60 -3.68 -0.65
C ALA A 5 -3.55 -3.12 -1.72
N PHE A 6 -3.20 -1.96 -2.28
CA PHE A 6 -3.74 -1.51 -3.55
C PHE A 6 -2.82 -1.99 -4.66
N ILE A 7 -3.36 -2.71 -5.63
CA ILE A 7 -2.58 -3.25 -6.75
C ILE A 7 -3.15 -2.65 -8.04
N GLN A 8 -2.28 -2.11 -8.90
CA GLN A 8 -2.75 -1.64 -10.19
C GLN A 8 -3.10 -2.81 -11.09
N LYS A 9 -4.32 -2.80 -11.62
CA LYS A 9 -4.85 -3.88 -12.48
C LYS A 9 -3.97 -4.19 -13.70
N CYS A 10 -3.26 -3.20 -14.26
CA CYS A 10 -2.37 -3.41 -15.42
C CYS A 10 -1.16 -4.30 -15.12
N HIS A 11 -0.80 -4.48 -13.85
CA HIS A 11 0.28 -5.38 -13.43
C HIS A 11 -0.23 -6.77 -12.98
N ILE A 12 -1.54 -7.04 -13.10
CA ILE A 12 -2.12 -8.36 -12.81
C ILE A 12 -2.19 -9.15 -14.12
N GLU A 13 -1.31 -10.15 -14.27
CA GLU A 13 -1.28 -11.01 -15.46
C GLU A 13 -2.45 -11.98 -15.51
N SER A 14 -2.76 -12.60 -14.37
CA SER A 14 -3.87 -13.53 -14.23
C SER A 14 -4.33 -13.61 -12.78
N TYR A 15 -5.57 -14.08 -12.58
CA TYR A 15 -6.05 -14.50 -11.27
C TYR A 15 -6.59 -15.92 -11.41
N LYS A 16 -6.30 -16.77 -10.42
CA LYS A 16 -6.80 -18.14 -10.39
C LYS A 16 -7.60 -18.34 -9.11
N ARG A 17 -8.79 -18.91 -9.27
CA ARG A 17 -9.66 -19.30 -8.16
C ARG A 17 -10.25 -20.67 -8.48
N THR A 18 -9.84 -21.68 -7.73
CA THR A 18 -10.26 -23.06 -7.93
C THR A 18 -11.57 -23.37 -7.19
N GLU A 19 -12.19 -24.51 -7.50
CA GLU A 19 -13.34 -24.99 -6.72
C GLU A 19 -12.96 -25.29 -5.26
N GLU A 20 -11.73 -25.74 -5.00
CA GLU A 20 -11.23 -25.95 -3.65
C GLU A 20 -11.12 -24.62 -2.88
N ASP A 21 -10.67 -23.55 -3.54
CA ASP A 21 -10.62 -22.21 -2.93
C ASP A 21 -12.03 -21.71 -2.60
N ARG A 22 -12.99 -21.88 -3.51
CA ARG A 22 -14.41 -21.53 -3.27
C ARG A 22 -14.99 -22.31 -2.09
N PHE A 23 -14.63 -23.57 -1.96
CA PHE A 23 -15.07 -24.41 -0.85
C PHE A 23 -14.47 -23.93 0.48
N LYS A 24 -13.16 -23.64 0.51
CA LYS A 24 -12.48 -23.07 1.69
C LYS A 24 -13.08 -21.72 2.09
N GLU A 25 -13.35 -20.84 1.13
CA GLU A 25 -14.01 -19.56 1.41
C GLU A 25 -15.38 -19.74 2.06
N LYS A 26 -16.22 -20.69 1.60
CA LYS A 26 -17.51 -21.00 2.24
C LYS A 26 -17.35 -21.43 3.70
N ILE A 27 -16.33 -22.24 4.01
CA ILE A 27 -16.02 -22.63 5.40
C ILE A 27 -15.65 -21.40 6.23
N LEU A 28 -14.79 -20.52 5.70
CA LEU A 28 -14.36 -19.31 6.41
C LEU A 28 -15.52 -18.32 6.62
N ILE A 29 -16.43 -18.18 5.65
CA ILE A 29 -17.66 -17.40 5.77
C ILE A 29 -18.54 -17.99 6.88
N ALA A 30 -18.79 -19.30 6.88
CA ALA A 30 -19.60 -19.96 7.89
C ALA A 30 -19.00 -19.84 9.31
N LYS A 31 -17.68 -19.76 9.42
CA LYS A 31 -16.95 -19.51 10.68
C LYS A 31 -16.99 -18.04 11.12
N GLY A 32 -17.49 -17.12 10.29
CA GLY A 32 -17.49 -15.69 10.56
C GLY A 32 -16.11 -15.02 10.45
N VAL A 33 -15.14 -15.67 9.80
CA VAL A 33 -13.77 -15.13 9.64
C VAL A 33 -13.68 -14.15 8.48
N MET A 34 -14.59 -14.25 7.50
CA MET A 34 -14.59 -13.43 6.28
C MET A 34 -15.28 -12.07 6.45
N ASP A 35 -15.74 -11.72 7.65
CA ASP A 35 -16.25 -10.38 7.95
C ASP A 35 -15.07 -9.41 8.16
N ILE A 36 -14.25 -9.29 7.12
CA ILE A 36 -13.05 -8.45 7.11
C ILE A 36 -13.50 -7.04 6.72
N PRO A 37 -13.28 -6.02 7.57
CA PRO A 37 -13.66 -4.66 7.26
C PRO A 37 -12.91 -4.20 6.01
N VAL A 38 -13.65 -3.98 4.92
CA VAL A 38 -13.08 -3.40 3.70
C VAL A 38 -12.96 -1.89 3.95
N PRO A 39 -11.74 -1.32 3.92
CA PRO A 39 -11.60 0.09 4.13
C PRO A 39 -12.27 0.86 2.98
N GLU A 40 -13.09 1.85 3.31
CA GLU A 40 -13.76 2.68 2.31
C GLU A 40 -12.73 3.53 1.58
N PHE A 41 -12.18 3.07 0.46
CA PHE A 41 -11.33 3.86 -0.44
C PHE A 41 -12.05 4.09 -1.76
N SER A 42 -12.07 5.33 -2.24
CA SER A 42 -12.46 5.61 -3.62
C SER A 42 -11.32 5.16 -4.54
N ILE A 43 -11.47 3.98 -5.12
CA ILE A 43 -10.50 3.39 -6.06
C ILE A 43 -10.83 3.73 -7.53
N SER A 44 -11.67 4.75 -7.76
CA SER A 44 -12.14 5.16 -9.09
C SER A 44 -11.00 5.62 -10.00
N ASN A 45 -9.97 6.26 -9.45
CA ASN A 45 -8.76 6.61 -10.19
C ASN A 45 -7.51 6.57 -9.30
N ARG A 46 -6.33 6.47 -9.92
CA ARG A 46 -5.03 6.38 -9.21
C ARG A 46 -4.71 7.63 -8.39
N LEU A 47 -5.09 8.81 -8.88
CA LEU A 47 -4.80 10.09 -8.23
C LEU A 47 -5.65 10.28 -6.98
N ASP A 48 -6.92 9.86 -6.98
CA ASP A 48 -7.83 9.92 -5.84
C ASP A 48 -7.29 9.08 -4.69
N LEU A 49 -6.78 7.88 -4.99
CA LEU A 49 -6.11 7.03 -4.01
C LEU A 49 -4.89 7.74 -3.41
N LEU A 50 -3.98 8.25 -4.24
CA LEU A 50 -2.78 8.94 -3.78
C LEU A 50 -3.10 10.21 -2.98
N ASN A 51 -4.07 11.01 -3.45
CA ASN A 51 -4.55 12.20 -2.75
C ASN A 51 -5.15 11.85 -1.40
N ARG A 52 -5.90 10.75 -1.32
CA ARG A 52 -6.47 10.28 -0.05
C ARG A 52 -5.40 9.80 0.91
N LEU A 53 -4.41 9.04 0.43
CA LEU A 53 -3.27 8.61 1.25
C LEU A 53 -2.45 9.81 1.75
N ASN A 54 -2.27 10.84 0.92
CA ASN A 54 -1.67 12.12 1.32
C ASN A 54 -2.51 12.81 2.41
N ALA A 55 -3.81 12.96 2.20
CA ALA A 55 -4.70 13.59 3.19
C ALA A 55 -4.72 12.87 4.55
N LEU A 56 -4.60 11.54 4.55
CA LEU A 56 -4.51 10.73 5.76
C LEU A 56 -3.10 10.74 6.40
N GLN A 57 -2.09 11.27 5.70
CA GLN A 57 -0.69 11.29 6.15
C GLN A 57 -0.17 9.91 6.56
N CYS A 58 -0.66 8.86 5.90
CA CYS A 58 -0.29 7.48 6.16
C CYS A 58 1.14 7.19 5.69
N VAL A 59 1.89 6.46 6.51
CA VAL A 59 3.13 5.83 6.06
C VAL A 59 2.74 4.59 5.26
N VAL A 60 3.23 4.52 4.03
CA VAL A 60 2.91 3.45 3.09
C VAL A 60 4.19 2.83 2.56
N GLU A 61 4.10 1.58 2.18
CA GLU A 61 5.11 0.89 1.39
C GLU A 61 4.69 0.95 -0.09
N ILE A 62 5.59 1.39 -0.95
CA ILE A 62 5.37 1.61 -2.37
C ILE A 62 6.27 0.66 -3.13
N GLN A 63 5.66 -0.23 -3.92
CA GLN A 63 6.37 -1.11 -4.83
C GLN A 63 6.30 -0.56 -6.25
N THR A 64 7.40 -0.64 -6.97
CA THR A 64 7.51 -0.13 -8.34
C THR A 64 7.79 -1.25 -9.33
N ASP A 65 7.74 -0.94 -10.63
CA ASP A 65 8.04 -1.87 -11.72
C ASP A 65 9.53 -2.29 -11.78
N LEU A 66 10.41 -1.51 -11.16
CA LEU A 66 11.80 -1.91 -10.89
C LEU A 66 11.83 -3.09 -9.91
N GLU A 67 12.13 -4.28 -10.43
CA GLU A 67 12.22 -5.48 -9.61
C GLU A 67 13.27 -5.33 -8.49
N SER A 68 12.95 -5.85 -7.31
CA SER A 68 13.77 -5.92 -6.07
C SER A 68 13.79 -4.71 -5.12
N SER A 69 13.02 -3.64 -5.36
CA SER A 69 12.98 -2.49 -4.44
C SER A 69 11.56 -2.08 -4.06
N PHE A 70 11.38 -1.75 -2.78
CA PHE A 70 10.22 -1.04 -2.26
C PHE A 70 10.69 0.17 -1.48
N PHE A 71 9.82 1.17 -1.38
CA PHE A 71 10.09 2.40 -0.65
C PHE A 71 9.08 2.54 0.47
N ILE A 72 9.53 3.00 1.64
CA ILE A 72 8.62 3.35 2.74
C ILE A 72 8.60 4.86 2.88
N GLY A 73 7.42 5.44 3.07
CA GLY A 73 7.33 6.88 3.26
C GLY A 73 5.92 7.44 3.32
N LYS A 74 5.83 8.77 3.39
CA LYS A 74 4.56 9.52 3.33
C LYS A 74 4.47 10.30 2.04
N ILE A 75 3.33 10.23 1.38
CA ILE A 75 3.05 11.06 0.21
C ILE A 75 2.86 12.50 0.71
N GLU A 76 3.57 13.43 0.08
CA GLU A 76 3.56 14.86 0.44
C GLU A 76 2.87 15.69 -0.66
N GLU A 77 3.09 15.33 -1.93
CA GLU A 77 2.54 16.06 -3.07
C GLU A 77 2.10 15.07 -4.16
N VAL A 78 0.91 15.28 -4.73
CA VAL A 78 0.39 14.48 -5.85
C VAL A 78 0.10 15.42 -7.01
N LYS A 79 0.66 15.12 -8.18
CA LYS A 79 0.38 15.79 -9.45
C LYS A 79 -0.19 14.79 -10.44
N THR A 80 -0.58 15.27 -11.61
CA THR A 80 -1.24 14.48 -12.66
C THR A 80 -0.48 13.22 -13.06
N SER A 81 0.85 13.27 -13.14
CA SER A 81 1.69 12.16 -13.62
C SER A 81 2.79 11.72 -12.65
N ILE A 82 3.02 12.49 -11.59
CA ILE A 82 4.07 12.25 -10.60
C ILE A 82 3.52 12.47 -9.20
N PHE A 83 4.13 11.83 -8.23
CA PHE A 83 3.94 12.16 -6.83
C PHE A 83 5.31 12.29 -6.15
N ARG A 84 5.32 13.03 -5.04
CA ARG A 84 6.49 13.19 -4.19
C ARG A 84 6.19 12.63 -2.82
N TRP A 85 7.19 11.98 -2.23
CA TRP A 85 7.09 11.45 -0.88
C TRP A 85 8.33 11.78 -0.05
N LYS A 86 8.13 11.78 1.25
CA LYS A 86 9.20 11.79 2.23
C LYS A 86 9.55 10.36 2.59
N SER A 87 10.75 9.93 2.20
CA SER A 87 11.25 8.56 2.39
C SER A 87 11.64 8.32 3.84
N MET A 88 11.43 7.10 4.30
CA MET A 88 11.95 6.58 5.57
C MET A 88 12.93 5.44 5.25
N ASP A 89 14.13 5.52 5.80
CA ASP A 89 15.13 4.47 5.64
C ASP A 89 14.80 3.20 6.47
N ASN A 90 15.55 2.13 6.26
CA ASN A 90 15.39 0.87 6.98
C ASN A 90 15.74 0.95 8.47
N ARG A 91 16.20 2.11 8.97
CA ARG A 91 16.45 2.39 10.40
C ARG A 91 15.37 3.29 10.98
N GLY A 92 14.27 3.50 10.26
CA GLY A 92 13.16 4.33 10.70
C GLY A 92 13.51 5.81 10.73
N LYS A 93 14.55 6.28 10.02
CA LYS A 93 14.87 7.71 9.95
C LYS A 93 14.26 8.33 8.69
N TRP A 94 13.64 9.49 8.87
CA TRP A 94 13.15 10.28 7.76
C TRP A 94 14.31 10.89 6.99
N GLU A 95 14.29 10.72 5.66
CA GLU A 95 15.20 11.43 4.77
C GLU A 95 14.82 12.92 4.69
N ASN A 96 15.81 13.79 4.48
CA ASN A 96 15.60 15.23 4.40
C ASN A 96 14.99 15.65 3.05
N ASP A 97 15.35 14.94 1.98
CA ASP A 97 14.94 15.29 0.62
C ASP A 97 13.65 14.58 0.22
N LEU A 98 12.82 15.28 -0.54
CA LEU A 98 11.66 14.68 -1.19
C LEU A 98 12.10 13.84 -2.38
N ARG A 99 11.63 12.60 -2.43
CA ARG A 99 11.77 11.71 -3.58
C ARG A 99 10.59 11.91 -4.53
N GLN A 100 10.77 11.51 -5.79
CA GLN A 100 9.74 11.64 -6.83
C GLN A 100 9.68 10.38 -7.69
N LEU A 101 8.46 9.95 -8.04
CA LEU A 101 8.20 8.83 -8.96
C LEU A 101 6.99 9.13 -9.83
N ARG A 102 6.90 8.47 -10.99
CA ARG A 102 5.71 8.58 -11.85
C ARG A 102 4.62 7.68 -11.31
N VAL A 103 3.39 8.17 -11.33
CA VAL A 103 2.21 7.41 -10.87
C VAL A 103 2.03 6.09 -11.63
N ARG A 104 2.47 6.05 -12.89
CA ARG A 104 2.41 4.86 -13.74
C ARG A 104 3.42 3.77 -13.36
N ASP A 105 4.49 4.13 -12.66
CA ASP A 105 5.58 3.21 -12.29
C ASP A 105 5.24 2.46 -10.98
N ILE A 106 4.13 2.82 -10.31
CA ILE A 106 3.63 2.16 -9.10
C ILE A 106 2.98 0.83 -9.47
N VAL A 107 3.44 -0.26 -8.86
CA VAL A 107 2.82 -1.59 -8.97
C VAL A 107 1.79 -1.79 -7.87
N SER A 108 2.20 -1.57 -6.63
CA SER A 108 1.35 -1.72 -5.45
C SER A 108 1.67 -0.68 -4.38
N ILE A 109 0.68 -0.43 -3.52
CA ILE A 109 0.83 0.37 -2.29
C ILE A 109 0.28 -0.44 -1.13
N ASN A 110 1.13 -0.78 -0.18
CA ASN A 110 0.74 -1.51 1.01
C ASN A 110 0.60 -0.54 2.20
N VAL A 111 -0.51 -0.67 2.92
CA VAL A 111 -0.90 0.22 4.01
C VAL A 111 -1.10 -0.61 5.27
N ASN A 112 -0.65 -0.11 6.41
CA ASN A 112 -0.78 -0.77 7.72
C ASN A 112 -0.19 -2.19 7.75
N THR A 113 0.90 -2.43 7.01
CA THR A 113 1.64 -3.70 7.16
C THR A 113 2.31 -3.73 8.53
N ASP A 114 2.50 -4.93 9.09
CA ASP A 114 3.14 -5.07 10.40
C ASP A 114 4.57 -4.49 10.38
N TYR A 115 5.30 -4.61 9.27
CA TYR A 115 6.63 -4.04 9.10
C TYR A 115 6.61 -2.50 9.14
N VAL A 116 5.77 -1.85 8.33
CA VAL A 116 5.64 -0.38 8.32
C VAL A 116 5.21 0.13 9.68
N THR A 117 4.24 -0.53 10.31
CA THR A 117 3.74 -0.15 11.64
C THR A 117 4.84 -0.25 12.70
N SER A 118 5.62 -1.33 12.67
CA SER A 118 6.75 -1.54 13.59
C SER A 118 7.87 -0.52 13.37
N LEU A 119 8.17 -0.18 12.11
CA LEU A 119 9.21 0.78 11.76
C LEU A 119 8.83 2.20 12.23
N VAL A 120 7.57 2.59 12.06
CA VAL A 120 7.04 3.87 12.56
C VAL A 120 7.07 3.92 14.08
N ALA A 121 6.68 2.83 14.76
CA ALA A 121 6.75 2.75 16.22
C ALA A 121 8.21 2.87 16.73
N TYR A 122 9.16 2.23 16.03
CA TYR A 122 10.59 2.38 16.33
C TYR A 122 11.05 3.83 16.16
N ASN A 123 10.67 4.50 15.06
CA ASN A 123 10.99 5.92 14.84
C ASN A 123 10.50 6.82 16.00
N GLN A 124 9.31 6.55 16.55
CA GLN A 124 8.74 7.31 17.66
C GLN A 124 9.42 7.04 19.02
N SER A 125 10.22 5.97 19.11
CA SER A 125 10.99 5.63 20.31
C SER A 125 12.41 6.21 20.35
N LEU A 126 12.85 6.83 19.25
CA LEU A 126 14.15 7.51 19.11
C LEU A 126 14.12 8.92 19.67
#